data_AF-A0A957UPB2-F1
#
_entry.id   AF-A0A957UPB2-F1
#
_cell.length_a   1.000
_cell.length_b   1.000
_cell.length_c   1.000
_cell.angle_alpha   90.00
_cell.angle_beta   90.00
_cell.angle_gamma   90.00
#
_symmetry.space_group_name_H-M   'P 1'
#
loop_
_entity.id
_entity.type
_entity.pdbx_description
1 polymer ?
#
loop_
_entity_poly.entity_id
_entity_poly.type
_entity_poly.pdbx_seq_one_letter_code
_entity_poly.pdbx_strand_id
1 'polypeptide(L)'
;GYTELLAQAGYACGLSGKWHLGDSHHAQKGFEFWEVHAKGGGPYYNAPMIKEGAVVEEAGYVTDIITENTLAWLEQRKADERPFYLGVHYTAPHSPWGRDQHPASLYDRYHNECAFASVPDGLTPPAWVRHLSIPVESTETRR
;
A
#
# COMPACT_ATOMS: atom_id res chain seq x y z
N GLY A 1 -18.65 -6.34 -9.07
CA GLY A 1 -18.15 -5.21 -8.28
C GLY A 1 -18.18 -3.96 -9.14
N TYR A 2 -18.12 -2.75 -8.56
CA TYR A 2 -18.24 -1.52 -9.34
C TYR A 2 -17.13 -1.35 -10.39
N THR A 3 -15.91 -1.84 -10.13
CA THR A 3 -14.78 -1.80 -11.07
C THR A 3 -15.03 -2.69 -12.30
N GLU A 4 -15.69 -3.84 -12.14
CA GLU A 4 -16.10 -4.70 -13.26
C GLU A 4 -17.16 -4.02 -14.13
N LEU A 5 -18.07 -3.25 -13.52
CA LEU A 5 -19.07 -2.45 -14.24
C LEU A 5 -18.41 -1.31 -15.03
N LEU A 6 -17.41 -0.64 -14.45
CA LEU A 6 -16.64 0.39 -15.14
C LEU A 6 -15.89 -0.19 -16.34
N ALA A 7 -15.20 -1.33 -16.15
CA ALA A 7 -14.51 -2.03 -17.23
C ALA A 7 -15.47 -2.43 -18.36
N GLN A 8 -16.65 -2.97 -18.03
CA GLN A 8 -17.70 -3.29 -19.01
C GLN A 8 -18.25 -2.05 -19.74
N ALA A 9 -18.26 -0.90 -19.08
CA ALA A 9 -18.64 0.38 -19.68
C ALA A 9 -17.52 1.03 -20.52
N GLY A 10 -16.39 0.35 -20.71
CA GLY A 10 -15.27 0.81 -21.54
C GLY A 10 -14.22 1.63 -20.80
N TYR A 11 -14.24 1.65 -19.46
CA TYR A 11 -13.17 2.28 -18.69
C TYR A 11 -11.93 1.39 -18.66
N ALA A 12 -10.77 2.01 -18.80
CA ALA A 12 -9.53 1.37 -18.41
C ALA A 12 -9.37 1.43 -16.88
N CYS A 13 -9.33 0.28 -16.24
CA CYS A 13 -9.24 0.20 -14.80
C CYS A 13 -7.82 -0.24 -14.39
N GLY A 14 -7.16 0.53 -13.53
CA GLY A 14 -5.86 0.20 -12.97
C GLY A 14 -5.84 0.17 -11.44
N LEU A 15 -4.91 -0.60 -10.87
CA LEU A 15 -4.59 -0.60 -9.44
C LEU A 15 -3.07 -0.52 -9.23
N SER A 16 -2.63 0.44 -8.42
CA SER A 16 -1.28 0.51 -7.87
C SER A 16 -1.32 0.45 -6.35
N GLY A 17 -0.55 -0.45 -5.73
CA GLY A 17 -0.42 -0.58 -4.28
C GLY A 17 -1.21 -1.73 -3.65
N LYS A 18 -1.95 -1.50 -2.56
CA LYS A 18 -2.55 -2.56 -1.76
C LYS A 18 -3.85 -3.12 -2.36
N TRP A 19 -3.89 -4.45 -2.53
CA TRP A 19 -5.12 -5.20 -2.81
C TRP A 19 -5.73 -5.76 -1.52
N HIS A 20 -5.12 -6.82 -0.96
CA HIS A 20 -5.51 -7.46 0.30
C HIS A 20 -6.96 -7.99 0.38
N LEU A 21 -7.59 -8.30 -0.76
CA LEU A 21 -8.93 -8.89 -0.83
C LEU A 21 -8.89 -10.33 -1.38
N GLY A 22 -7.79 -11.03 -1.13
CA GLY A 22 -7.53 -12.39 -1.61
C GLY A 22 -6.26 -12.45 -2.45
N ASP A 23 -6.32 -13.17 -3.56
CA ASP A 23 -5.19 -13.45 -4.44
C ASP A 23 -4.62 -12.21 -5.13
N SER A 24 -3.45 -11.73 -4.70
CA SER A 24 -2.75 -10.62 -5.37
C SER A 24 -2.02 -11.05 -6.65
N HIS A 25 -1.77 -12.35 -6.88
CA HIS A 25 -0.92 -12.82 -8.00
C HIS A 25 -1.60 -12.72 -9.36
N HIS A 26 -2.93 -12.62 -9.37
CA HIS A 26 -3.70 -12.46 -10.60
C HIS A 26 -4.51 -11.16 -10.52
N ALA A 27 -4.54 -10.42 -11.62
CA ALA A 27 -5.42 -9.26 -11.73
C ALA A 27 -6.87 -9.70 -11.57
N GLN A 28 -7.64 -8.94 -10.78
CA GLN A 28 -9.03 -9.27 -10.48
C GLN A 28 -9.95 -8.09 -10.82
N LYS A 29 -11.26 -8.34 -10.80
CA LYS A 29 -12.30 -7.29 -10.78
C LYS A 29 -12.20 -6.25 -11.90
N GLY A 30 -11.77 -6.67 -13.10
CA GLY A 30 -11.72 -5.84 -14.30
C GLY A 30 -10.51 -4.91 -14.40
N PHE A 31 -9.51 -5.06 -13.51
CA PHE A 31 -8.27 -4.30 -13.62
C PHE A 31 -7.40 -4.83 -14.76
N GLU A 32 -7.01 -3.95 -15.68
CA GLU A 32 -6.02 -4.21 -16.74
C GLU A 32 -4.60 -3.86 -16.30
N PHE A 33 -4.45 -2.81 -15.49
CA PHE A 33 -3.18 -2.45 -14.86
C PHE A 33 -3.17 -2.94 -13.41
N TRP A 34 -2.13 -3.69 -13.06
CA TRP A 34 -2.05 -4.43 -11.82
C TRP A 34 -0.63 -4.43 -11.29
N GLU A 35 -0.29 -3.39 -10.54
CA GLU A 35 1.00 -3.26 -9.89
C GLU A 35 0.81 -3.17 -8.37
N VAL A 36 0.64 -4.33 -7.75
CA VAL A 36 0.08 -4.41 -6.40
C VAL A 36 1.03 -5.08 -5.43
N HIS A 37 0.89 -4.82 -4.13
CA HIS A 37 1.63 -5.56 -3.12
C HIS A 37 1.24 -7.05 -3.17
N ALA A 38 2.22 -7.95 -3.20
CA ALA A 38 2.01 -9.40 -3.30
C ALA A 38 1.27 -10.00 -2.09
N LYS A 39 1.25 -9.24 -0.98
CA LYS A 39 0.53 -9.53 0.26
C LYS A 39 -0.37 -8.35 0.66
N GLY A 40 -0.87 -8.34 1.89
CA GLY A 40 -1.64 -7.21 2.45
C GLY A 40 -0.85 -5.97 2.88
N GLY A 41 0.46 -6.06 2.85
CA GLY A 41 1.41 -5.09 3.39
C GLY A 41 2.72 -5.81 3.69
N GLY A 42 3.75 -5.06 4.05
CA GLY A 42 5.09 -5.60 4.16
C GLY A 42 6.11 -4.51 4.44
N PRO A 43 7.41 -4.80 4.22
CA PRO A 43 8.45 -3.81 4.40
C PRO A 43 8.27 -2.66 3.41
N TYR A 44 8.71 -1.47 3.82
CA TYR A 44 8.63 -0.28 2.98
C TYR A 44 9.78 -0.16 1.99
N TYR A 45 10.87 -0.89 2.20
CA TYR A 45 11.98 -1.04 1.26
C TYR A 45 12.12 -2.51 0.90
N ASN A 46 12.52 -2.82 -0.34
CA ASN A 46 12.51 -4.18 -0.89
C ASN A 46 11.12 -4.82 -0.78
N ALA A 47 10.08 -4.03 -1.06
CA ALA A 47 8.70 -4.48 -0.94
C ALA A 47 8.39 -5.51 -2.03
N PRO A 48 7.77 -6.66 -1.70
CA PRO A 48 7.36 -7.64 -2.71
C PRO A 48 6.10 -7.15 -3.42
N MET A 49 6.26 -6.71 -4.66
CA MET A 49 5.19 -6.24 -5.54
C MET A 49 4.93 -7.27 -6.64
N ILE A 50 3.72 -7.30 -7.15
CA ILE A 50 3.35 -7.99 -8.38
C ILE A 50 3.47 -6.98 -9.51
N LYS A 51 4.33 -7.24 -10.48
CA LYS A 51 4.45 -6.47 -11.71
C LYS A 51 4.45 -7.44 -12.89
N GLU A 52 3.63 -7.15 -13.89
CA GLU A 52 3.49 -7.98 -15.10
C GLU A 52 3.24 -9.48 -14.78
N GLY A 53 2.51 -9.76 -13.69
CA GLY A 53 2.18 -11.12 -13.24
C GLY A 53 3.29 -11.86 -12.47
N ALA A 54 4.44 -11.22 -12.23
CA ALA A 54 5.55 -11.78 -11.47
C ALA A 54 5.78 -11.03 -10.15
N VAL A 55 6.31 -11.73 -9.14
CA VAL A 55 6.76 -11.09 -7.90
C VAL A 55 8.11 -10.43 -8.16
N VAL A 56 8.22 -9.14 -7.84
CA VAL A 56 9.43 -8.32 -7.94
C VAL A 56 9.68 -7.67 -6.58
N GLU A 57 10.93 -7.66 -6.12
CA GLU A 57 11.33 -6.88 -4.95
C GLU A 57 11.72 -5.46 -5.38
N GLU A 58 10.92 -4.49 -4.94
CA GLU A 58 11.12 -3.09 -5.27
C GLU A 58 12.09 -2.44 -4.29
N ALA A 59 13.27 -2.07 -4.78
CA ALA A 59 14.35 -1.52 -3.95
C ALA A 59 14.03 -0.13 -3.36
N GLY A 60 13.14 0.63 -4.00
CA GLY A 60 12.73 1.96 -3.55
C GLY A 60 11.80 1.94 -2.33
N TYR A 61 11.48 3.14 -1.84
CA TYR A 61 10.46 3.30 -0.80
C TYR A 61 9.09 3.04 -1.43
N VAL A 62 8.36 2.02 -0.96
CA VAL A 62 7.14 1.52 -1.61
C VAL A 62 6.05 2.59 -1.78
N THR A 63 6.00 3.58 -0.90
CA THR A 63 5.07 4.71 -1.04
C THR A 63 5.36 5.52 -2.31
N ASP A 64 6.65 5.71 -2.62
CA ASP A 64 7.08 6.41 -3.83
C ASP A 64 6.86 5.50 -5.04
N ILE A 65 7.22 4.22 -4.96
CA ILE A 65 6.99 3.23 -6.03
C ILE A 65 5.51 3.17 -6.45
N ILE A 66 4.57 3.15 -5.50
CA ILE A 66 3.12 3.17 -5.81
C ILE A 66 2.74 4.40 -6.64
N THR A 67 3.33 5.54 -6.31
CA THR A 67 3.11 6.82 -7.02
C THR A 67 3.79 6.81 -8.39
N GLU A 68 5.03 6.31 -8.48
CA GLU A 68 5.79 6.21 -9.74
C GLU A 68 5.10 5.29 -10.74
N ASN A 69 4.65 4.11 -10.29
CA ASN A 69 3.85 3.17 -11.09
C ASN A 69 2.57 3.82 -11.62
N THR A 70 1.89 4.60 -10.77
CA THR A 70 0.69 5.37 -11.14
C THR A 70 1.00 6.40 -12.22
N LEU A 71 2.06 7.19 -12.05
CA LEU A 71 2.47 8.20 -13.01
C LEU A 71 2.89 7.58 -14.35
N ALA A 72 3.64 6.47 -14.31
CA ALA A 72 4.05 5.72 -15.50
C ALA A 72 2.83 5.20 -16.28
N TRP A 73 1.84 4.64 -15.59
CA TRP A 73 0.60 4.19 -16.22
C TRP A 73 -0.20 5.35 -16.83
N LEU A 74 -0.33 6.47 -16.11
CA LEU A 74 -1.00 7.66 -16.64
C LEU A 74 -0.29 8.22 -17.89
N GLU A 75 1.04 8.20 -17.92
CA GLU A 75 1.82 8.61 -19.08
C GLU A 75 1.55 7.73 -20.30
N GLN A 76 1.57 6.40 -20.12
CA GLN A 76 1.29 5.43 -21.19
C GLN A 76 -0.14 5.56 -21.74
N ARG A 77 -1.07 6.04 -20.92
CA ARG A 77 -2.49 6.20 -21.29
C ARG A 77 -2.85 7.52 -21.95
N LYS A 78 -1.92 8.47 -22.09
CA LYS A 78 -2.23 9.78 -22.70
C LYS A 78 -2.82 9.69 -24.11
N ALA A 79 -2.47 8.64 -24.85
CA ALA A 79 -2.97 8.41 -26.22
C ALA A 79 -4.23 7.51 -26.27
N ASP A 80 -4.71 6.99 -25.14
CA ASP A 80 -5.92 6.18 -25.07
C ASP A 80 -7.14 7.09 -24.83
N GLU A 81 -8.12 7.05 -25.73
CA GLU A 81 -9.35 7.84 -25.63
C GLU A 81 -10.35 7.29 -24.60
N ARG A 82 -10.15 6.05 -24.10
CA ARG A 82 -11.00 5.47 -23.05
C ARG A 82 -10.88 6.28 -21.75
N PRO A 83 -12.00 6.56 -21.06
CA PRO A 83 -11.93 7.08 -19.70
C PRO A 83 -11.24 6.06 -18.78
N PHE A 84 -10.71 6.52 -17.65
CA PHE A 84 -9.98 5.64 -16.74
C PHE A 84 -10.51 5.69 -15.32
N TYR A 85 -10.30 4.59 -14.59
CA TYR A 85 -10.41 4.49 -13.15
C TYR A 85 -9.07 3.98 -12.62
N LEU A 86 -8.51 4.64 -11.62
CA LEU A 86 -7.23 4.24 -11.03
C LEU A 86 -7.33 4.22 -9.51
N GLY A 87 -7.14 3.04 -8.93
CA GLY A 87 -6.96 2.88 -7.49
C GLY A 87 -5.49 3.08 -7.11
N VAL A 88 -5.21 4.11 -6.30
CA VAL A 88 -3.87 4.37 -5.73
C VAL A 88 -3.93 4.07 -4.24
N HIS A 89 -3.58 2.84 -3.89
CA HIS A 89 -3.80 2.29 -2.55
C HIS A 89 -2.48 2.20 -1.79
N TYR A 90 -2.11 3.27 -1.11
CA TYR A 90 -0.90 3.24 -0.28
C TYR A 90 -1.00 2.18 0.83
N THR A 91 0.13 1.53 1.12
CA THR A 91 0.29 0.73 2.35
C THR A 91 0.52 1.62 3.56
N ALA A 92 1.05 2.83 3.35
CA ALA A 92 1.25 3.83 4.39
C ALA A 92 -0.08 4.29 5.04
N PRO A 93 -0.11 4.54 6.36
CA PRO A 93 0.98 4.41 7.33
C PRO A 93 0.92 3.08 8.11
N HIS A 94 0.54 1.96 7.48
CA HIS A 94 0.47 0.67 8.19
C HIS A 94 1.87 0.23 8.68
N SER A 95 1.92 -0.62 9.73
CA SER A 95 3.16 -1.23 10.19
C SER A 95 3.89 -1.97 9.06
N PRO A 96 5.23 -2.08 9.10
CA PRO A 96 6.14 -1.74 10.20
C PRO A 96 6.49 -0.24 10.27
N TRP A 97 6.71 0.29 11.48
CA TRP A 97 7.02 1.70 11.74
C TRP A 97 8.47 1.98 12.12
N GLY A 98 9.35 0.98 11.99
CA GLY A 98 10.75 1.09 12.40
C GLY A 98 11.52 2.19 11.65
N ARG A 99 12.60 2.69 12.27
CA ARG A 99 13.45 3.74 11.68
C ARG A 99 14.05 3.34 10.34
N ASP A 100 14.32 2.05 10.15
CA ASP A 100 14.82 1.45 8.93
C ASP A 100 13.76 1.31 7.83
N GLN A 101 12.49 1.55 8.15
CA GLN A 101 11.35 1.41 7.23
C GLN A 101 10.90 2.73 6.63
N HIS A 102 11.41 3.88 7.06
CA HIS A 102 10.94 5.17 6.57
C HIS A 102 12.09 6.14 6.33
N PRO A 103 11.90 7.14 5.43
CA PRO A 103 12.85 8.24 5.28
C PRO A 103 13.12 8.91 6.62
N ALA A 104 14.39 9.17 6.92
CA ALA A 104 14.82 9.69 8.23
C ALA A 104 14.04 10.96 8.63
N SER A 105 13.88 11.91 7.72
CA SER A 105 13.14 13.15 8.00
C SER A 105 11.66 12.91 8.34
N LEU A 106 11.03 11.94 7.69
CA LEU A 106 9.63 11.59 7.95
C LEU A 106 9.49 10.92 9.32
N TYR A 107 10.34 9.93 9.59
CA TYR A 107 10.37 9.24 10.87
C TYR A 107 10.65 10.23 12.01
N ASP A 108 11.73 11.01 11.89
CA ASP A 108 12.21 11.91 12.96
C ASP A 108 11.14 12.96 13.29
N ARG A 109 10.40 13.45 12.28
CA ARG A 109 9.26 14.36 12.49
C ARG A 109 8.15 13.70 13.31
N TYR A 110 7.68 12.51 12.94
CA TYR A 110 6.61 11.86 13.69
C TYR A 110 7.06 11.38 15.07
N HIS A 111 8.20 10.71 15.14
CA HIS A 111 8.72 10.14 16.38
C HIS A 111 9.09 11.22 17.42
N ASN A 112 9.71 12.33 16.99
CA ASN A 112 10.21 13.35 17.92
C ASN A 112 9.23 14.50 18.14
N GLU A 113 8.38 14.82 17.16
CA GLU A 113 7.53 16.02 17.20
C GLU A 113 6.03 15.68 17.32
N CYS A 114 5.61 14.42 17.13
CA CYS A 114 4.22 13.99 17.29
C CYS A 114 4.04 13.14 18.56
N ALA A 115 3.58 13.76 19.64
CA ALA A 115 3.34 13.05 20.91
C ALA A 115 2.15 12.06 20.87
N PHE A 116 1.37 12.04 19.78
CA PHE A 116 0.13 11.26 19.64
C PHE A 116 -0.84 11.42 20.83
N ALA A 117 -0.92 12.61 21.43
CA ALA A 117 -1.68 12.85 22.66
C ALA A 117 -3.20 12.59 22.56
N SER A 118 -3.75 12.52 21.34
CA SER A 118 -5.15 12.16 21.08
C SER A 118 -5.40 10.65 20.93
N VAL A 119 -4.34 9.84 20.87
CA VAL A 119 -4.44 8.38 20.79
C VAL A 119 -4.51 7.82 22.23
N PRO A 120 -5.58 7.12 22.61
CA PRO A 120 -5.69 6.56 23.95
C PRO A 120 -4.56 5.54 24.23
N ASP A 121 -3.78 5.79 25.29
CA ASP A 121 -2.78 4.84 25.78
C ASP A 121 -3.34 4.02 26.97
N GLY A 122 -2.72 2.88 27.27
CA GLY A 122 -3.10 2.00 28.37
C GLY A 122 -4.36 1.16 28.13
N LEU A 123 -4.95 1.21 26.94
CA LEU A 123 -6.04 0.29 26.56
C LEU A 123 -5.50 -1.15 26.53
N THR A 124 -6.26 -2.07 27.12
CA THR A 124 -5.96 -3.50 27.03
C THR A 124 -6.25 -3.96 25.59
N PRO A 125 -5.24 -4.42 24.83
CA PRO A 125 -5.48 -4.89 23.47
C PRO A 125 -6.42 -6.10 23.49
N PRO A 126 -7.34 -6.22 22.51
CA PRO A 126 -8.10 -7.45 22.32
C PRO A 126 -7.19 -8.67 22.17
N ALA A 127 -7.62 -9.84 22.64
CA ALA A 127 -6.80 -11.05 22.63
C ALA A 127 -6.26 -11.43 21.24
N TRP A 128 -7.02 -11.16 20.18
CA TRP A 128 -6.63 -11.47 18.80
C TRP A 128 -5.42 -10.69 18.30
N VAL A 129 -5.11 -9.53 18.89
CA VAL A 129 -3.94 -8.72 18.52
C VAL A 129 -2.63 -9.48 18.76
N ARG A 130 -2.60 -10.40 19.73
CA ARG A 130 -1.44 -11.28 20.00
C ARG A 130 -1.09 -12.22 18.85
N HIS A 131 -2.00 -12.39 17.88
CA HIS A 131 -1.80 -13.22 16.70
C HIS A 131 -1.38 -12.41 15.47
N LEU A 132 -1.21 -11.09 15.60
CA LEU A 132 -0.75 -10.23 14.53
C LEU A 132 0.70 -9.82 14.73
N SER A 133 1.42 -9.67 13.63
CA SER A 133 2.80 -9.15 13.59
C SER A 133 2.85 -7.61 13.70
N ILE A 134 1.97 -6.99 14.50
CA ILE A 134 1.94 -5.54 14.70
C ILE A 134 2.67 -5.23 16.01
N PRO A 135 3.72 -4.39 16.00
CA PRO A 135 4.53 -4.11 17.18
C PRO A 135 3.77 -3.20 18.15
N VAL A 136 2.98 -3.75 19.07
CA VAL A 136 2.19 -2.98 20.07
C VAL A 136 2.46 -3.39 21.52
N GLU A 137 3.56 -4.10 21.74
CA GLU A 137 3.92 -4.73 23.02
C GLU A 137 4.39 -3.71 24.07
N SER A 138 4.87 -2.54 23.66
CA SER A 138 5.38 -1.48 24.55
C SER A 138 4.93 -0.08 24.11
N THR A 139 4.98 0.90 25.01
CA THR A 139 4.73 2.32 24.68
C THR A 139 5.70 2.83 23.61
N GLU A 140 6.94 2.33 23.61
CA GLU A 140 7.95 2.68 22.61
C GLU A 140 7.60 2.12 21.23
N THR A 141 7.10 0.89 21.14
CA THR A 141 6.70 0.28 19.86
C THR A 141 5.36 0.78 19.33
N ARG A 142 4.52 1.37 20.19
CA ARG A 142 3.27 2.04 19.83
C ARG A 142 3.45 3.47 19.32
N ARG A 143 4.58 4.10 19.63
CA ARG A 143 4.95 5.43 19.13
C ARG A 143 5.56 5.30 17.73
#